data_AF-A0A2V9IE19-F1
#
_entry.id   AF-A0A2V9IE19-F1
#
_cell.length_a   1.000
_cell.length_b   1.000
_cell.length_c   1.000
_cell.angle_alpha   90.00
_cell.angle_beta   90.00
_cell.angle_gamma   90.00
#
_symmetry.space_group_name_H-M   'P 1'
#
loop_
_entity.id
_entity.type
_entity.pdbx_description
1 polymer ?
#
loop_
_entity_poly.entity_id
_entity_poly.type
_entity_poly.pdbx_seq_one_letter_code
_entity_poly.pdbx_strand_id
1 'polypeptide(L)'
;VPFGANLRYWVRNRDRELACLLWTSPAWKMKPRDAWIGWSDEQRQRHLQGIVNNGRFLILPWVRVQGLASKILALSARRMPRAWQTRYGHRPLLLETLVDAQRFRGTCYRAANWIYVGQTAGRGRMDREHKAHGQAIKDIYVYPLVRDARQRLCGELER
;
A
#
# COMPACT_ATOMS: atom_id res chain seq x y z
N VAL A 1 -18.39 0.93 -4.02
CA VAL A 1 -17.65 0.99 -2.72
C VAL A 1 -16.62 -0.14 -2.72
N PRO A 2 -15.35 0.06 -2.33
CA PRO A 2 -14.41 -1.06 -2.20
C PRO A 2 -14.99 -2.09 -1.20
N PHE A 3 -15.04 -3.36 -1.60
CA PHE A 3 -15.45 -4.46 -0.72
C PHE A 3 -14.27 -4.81 0.20
N GLY A 4 -14.51 -4.95 1.50
CA GLY A 4 -13.47 -5.17 2.53
C GLY A 4 -13.14 -3.93 3.37
N ALA A 5 -12.13 -4.06 4.24
CA ALA A 5 -11.70 -3.00 5.15
C ALA A 5 -11.15 -1.81 4.36
N ASN A 6 -11.54 -0.59 4.75
CA ASN A 6 -11.07 0.64 4.12
C ASN A 6 -11.08 1.85 5.08
N LEU A 7 -10.12 2.75 4.90
CA LEU A 7 -10.09 4.07 5.55
C LEU A 7 -9.91 5.17 4.52
N ARG A 8 -10.64 6.26 4.67
CA ARG A 8 -10.60 7.43 3.78
C ARG A 8 -10.08 8.63 4.54
N TYR A 9 -9.18 9.37 3.91
CA TYR A 9 -8.60 10.58 4.48
C TYR A 9 -8.78 11.74 3.52
N TRP A 10 -9.19 12.88 4.08
CA TRP A 10 -8.96 14.18 3.49
C TRP A 10 -7.70 14.79 4.09
N VAL A 11 -6.85 15.33 3.23
CA VAL A 11 -5.76 16.21 3.64
C VAL A 11 -6.25 17.63 3.44
N ARG A 12 -6.30 18.38 4.54
CA ARG A 12 -6.76 19.76 4.53
C ARG A 12 -5.68 20.70 5.07
N ASN A 13 -5.68 21.92 4.56
CA ASN A 13 -5.04 23.06 5.19
C ASN A 13 -6.14 24.05 5.56
N ARG A 14 -6.44 24.17 6.87
CA ARG A 14 -7.66 24.82 7.37
C ARG A 14 -8.89 24.24 6.65
N ASP A 15 -9.71 25.07 6.02
CA ASP A 15 -10.93 24.65 5.33
C ASP A 15 -10.71 24.22 3.88
N ARG A 16 -9.46 24.27 3.37
CA ARG A 16 -9.14 23.91 1.99
C ARG A 16 -8.70 22.46 1.88
N GLU A 17 -9.36 21.70 1.01
CA GLU A 17 -8.96 20.35 0.63
C GLU A 17 -7.77 20.39 -0.33
N LEU A 18 -6.77 19.57 -0.04
CA LEU A 18 -5.52 19.52 -0.79
C LEU A 18 -5.33 18.18 -1.52
N ALA A 19 -5.70 17.09 -0.87
CA ALA A 19 -5.50 15.73 -1.35
C ALA A 19 -6.45 14.77 -0.64
N CYS A 20 -6.59 13.56 -1.17
CA CYS A 20 -7.28 12.47 -0.50
C CYS A 20 -6.51 11.15 -0.61
N LEU A 21 -6.71 10.29 0.39
CA LEU A 21 -6.16 8.93 0.43
C LEU A 21 -7.26 7.91 0.68
N LEU A 22 -7.12 6.74 0.06
CA LEU A 22 -7.90 5.54 0.34
C LEU A 22 -6.95 4.40 0.69
N TRP A 23 -7.07 3.93 1.93
CA TRP A 23 -6.45 2.71 2.40
C TRP A 23 -7.45 1.57 2.28
N THR A 24 -7.01 0.40 1.84
CA THR A 24 -7.84 -0.79 1.66
C THR A 24 -7.13 -2.03 2.18
N SER A 25 -7.88 -3.13 2.34
CA SER A 25 -7.29 -4.47 2.44
C SER A 25 -6.29 -4.73 1.29
N PRO A 26 -5.27 -5.58 1.54
CA PRO A 26 -4.20 -5.86 0.58
C PRO A 26 -4.66 -6.83 -0.50
N ALA A 27 -3.88 -6.95 -1.58
CA ALA A 27 -4.13 -7.98 -2.58
C ALA A 27 -3.80 -9.38 -2.03
N TRP A 28 -4.62 -10.39 -2.36
CA TRP A 28 -4.43 -11.76 -1.86
C TRP A 28 -3.06 -12.35 -2.22
N LYS A 29 -2.71 -12.35 -3.50
CA LYS A 29 -1.42 -12.84 -4.00
C LYS A 29 -0.68 -11.74 -4.75
N MET A 30 0.58 -11.55 -4.41
CA MET A 30 1.44 -10.58 -5.08
C MET A 30 2.89 -11.05 -5.02
N LYS A 31 3.31 -11.81 -6.04
CA LYS A 31 4.59 -12.54 -6.04
C LYS A 31 5.81 -11.69 -5.61
N PRO A 32 6.03 -10.47 -6.12
CA PRO A 32 7.21 -9.68 -5.71
C PRO A 32 7.16 -9.24 -4.24
N ARG A 33 5.98 -8.87 -3.74
CA ARG A 33 5.78 -8.60 -2.31
C ARG A 33 6.02 -9.85 -1.48
N ASP A 34 5.42 -10.96 -1.87
CA ASP A 34 5.49 -12.21 -1.12
C ASP A 34 6.95 -12.71 -1.03
N ALA A 35 7.70 -12.59 -2.12
CA ALA A 35 9.14 -12.87 -2.15
C ALA A 35 9.96 -11.89 -1.27
N TRP A 36 9.61 -10.61 -1.27
CA TRP A 36 10.26 -9.62 -0.40
C TRP A 36 9.99 -9.89 1.08
N ILE A 37 8.77 -10.32 1.45
CA ILE A 37 8.47 -10.72 2.83
C ILE A 37 9.27 -11.98 3.18
N GLY A 38 9.19 -13.01 2.34
CA GLY A 38 9.86 -14.31 2.54
C GLY A 38 8.96 -15.36 3.20
N TRP A 39 7.65 -15.12 3.26
CA TRP A 39 6.68 -16.02 3.88
C TRP A 39 6.21 -17.16 2.97
N SER A 40 5.77 -18.27 3.56
CA SER A 40 5.09 -19.37 2.88
C SER A 40 3.64 -19.03 2.54
N ASP A 41 2.99 -19.90 1.77
CA ASP A 41 1.58 -19.74 1.43
C ASP A 41 0.68 -19.83 2.67
N GLU A 42 1.01 -20.69 3.64
CA GLU A 42 0.32 -20.85 4.93
C GLU A 42 0.51 -19.62 5.82
N GLN A 43 1.75 -19.12 5.93
CA GLN A 43 2.06 -17.89 6.67
C GLN A 43 1.32 -16.69 6.08
N ARG A 44 1.29 -16.57 4.74
CA ARG A 44 0.50 -15.53 4.06
C ARG A 44 -0.97 -15.62 4.43
N GLN A 45 -1.59 -16.80 4.36
CA GLN A 45 -3.02 -16.97 4.69
C GLN A 45 -3.34 -16.46 6.10
N ARG A 46 -2.46 -16.72 7.07
CA ARG A 46 -2.63 -16.29 8.46
C ARG A 46 -2.37 -14.80 8.66
N HIS A 47 -1.31 -14.27 8.05
CA HIS A 47 -0.79 -12.94 8.42
C HIS A 47 -1.08 -11.84 7.38
N LEU A 48 -1.82 -12.14 6.30
CA LEU A 48 -2.14 -11.16 5.26
C LEU A 48 -2.82 -9.90 5.81
N GLN A 49 -3.63 -10.02 6.87
CA GLN A 49 -4.30 -8.86 7.50
C GLN A 49 -3.31 -7.89 8.17
N GLY A 50 -2.03 -8.27 8.33
CA GLY A 50 -0.96 -7.38 8.74
C GLY A 50 -0.53 -6.37 7.66
N ILE A 51 -1.09 -6.44 6.45
CA ILE A 51 -0.74 -5.56 5.33
C ILE A 51 -1.93 -4.66 4.98
N VAL A 52 -1.66 -3.39 4.66
CA VAL A 52 -2.68 -2.44 4.18
C VAL A 52 -2.23 -1.76 2.90
N ASN A 53 -3.11 -1.71 1.91
CA ASN A 53 -2.82 -1.14 0.60
C ASN A 53 -3.27 0.33 0.49
N ASN A 54 -2.39 1.20 -0.02
CA ASN A 54 -2.77 2.53 -0.49
C ASN A 54 -3.38 2.41 -1.89
N GLY A 55 -4.70 2.23 -1.93
CA GLY A 55 -5.46 2.01 -3.17
C GLY A 55 -5.78 3.29 -3.95
N ARG A 56 -5.74 4.46 -3.29
CA ARG A 56 -5.87 5.75 -3.97
C ARG A 56 -5.06 6.81 -3.24
N PHE A 57 -4.26 7.53 -3.99
CA PHE A 57 -3.64 8.76 -3.55
C PHE A 57 -3.76 9.82 -4.62
N LEU A 58 -4.47 10.90 -4.31
CA LEU A 58 -4.75 11.99 -5.26
C LEU A 58 -4.44 13.32 -4.59
N ILE A 59 -3.56 14.10 -5.20
CA ILE A 59 -3.44 15.54 -4.95
C ILE A 59 -4.37 16.24 -5.92
N LEU A 60 -5.17 17.19 -5.42
CA LEU A 60 -6.17 17.86 -6.26
C LEU A 60 -5.48 18.71 -7.35
N PRO A 61 -6.04 18.80 -8.58
CA PRO A 61 -5.33 19.36 -9.73
C PRO A 61 -4.85 20.81 -9.57
N TRP A 62 -5.55 21.61 -8.77
CA TRP A 62 -5.19 23.00 -8.48
C TRP A 62 -4.08 23.16 -7.43
N VAL A 63 -3.65 22.07 -6.78
CA VAL A 63 -2.66 22.12 -5.70
C VAL A 63 -1.27 21.87 -6.27
N ARG A 64 -0.45 22.92 -6.28
CA ARG A 64 0.94 22.87 -6.75
C ARG A 64 1.89 23.22 -5.61
N VAL A 65 2.31 22.21 -4.87
CA VAL A 65 3.25 22.37 -3.74
C VAL A 65 4.32 21.29 -3.84
N GLN A 66 5.58 21.72 -3.98
CA GLN A 66 6.72 20.80 -4.06
C GLN A 66 6.85 19.98 -2.77
N GLY A 67 7.11 18.68 -2.90
CA GLY A 67 7.28 17.78 -1.75
C GLY A 67 6.01 17.48 -0.95
N LEU A 68 4.85 18.03 -1.33
CA LEU A 68 3.60 17.79 -0.61
C LEU A 68 3.22 16.30 -0.61
N ALA A 69 3.42 15.62 -1.74
CA ALA A 69 3.07 14.21 -1.90
C ALA A 69 3.79 13.31 -0.89
N SER A 70 5.13 13.41 -0.81
CA SER A 70 5.93 12.60 0.11
C SER A 70 5.67 12.99 1.57
N LYS A 71 5.45 14.28 1.86
CA LYS A 71 5.07 14.74 3.20
C LYS A 71 3.74 14.13 3.65
N ILE A 72 2.72 14.11 2.77
CA ILE A 72 1.43 13.48 3.06
C ILE A 72 1.61 11.98 3.33
N LEU A 73 2.36 11.27 2.49
CA LEU A 73 2.61 9.84 2.67
C LEU A 73 3.29 9.55 4.02
N ALA A 74 4.32 10.30 4.39
CA ALA A 74 5.02 10.15 5.66
C ALA A 74 4.14 10.48 6.88
N LEU A 75 3.25 11.46 6.77
CA LEU A 75 2.28 11.76 7.83
C LEU A 75 1.20 10.68 7.93
N SER A 76 0.71 10.20 6.79
CA SER A 76 -0.31 9.15 6.74
C SER A 76 0.23 7.83 7.29
N ALA A 77 1.47 7.45 6.98
CA ALA A 77 2.10 6.23 7.50
C ALA A 77 2.23 6.23 9.03
N ARG A 78 2.33 7.41 9.66
CA ARG A 78 2.36 7.56 11.12
C ARG A 78 0.98 7.48 11.76
N ARG A 79 -0.05 8.01 11.11
CA ARG A 79 -1.42 8.13 11.67
C ARG A 79 -2.28 6.91 11.39
N MET A 80 -2.23 6.42 10.16
CA MET A 80 -3.14 5.39 9.65
C MET A 80 -3.07 4.08 10.46
N PRO A 81 -1.91 3.56 10.90
CA PRO A 81 -1.87 2.28 11.63
C PRO A 81 -2.73 2.27 12.90
N ARG A 82 -2.74 3.37 13.66
CA ARG A 82 -3.57 3.50 14.87
C ARG A 82 -5.05 3.53 14.52
N ALA A 83 -5.43 4.30 13.50
CA ALA A 83 -6.81 4.37 13.04
C ALA A 83 -7.31 3.01 12.51
N TRP A 84 -6.45 2.28 11.80
CA TRP A 84 -6.76 0.94 11.29
C TRP A 84 -7.00 -0.04 12.44
N GLN A 85 -6.10 -0.07 13.43
CA GLN A 85 -6.27 -0.89 14.64
C GLN A 85 -7.56 -0.53 15.38
N THR A 86 -7.85 0.76 15.55
CA THR A 86 -9.07 1.20 16.24
C THR A 86 -10.32 0.74 15.51
N ARG A 87 -10.31 0.72 14.17
CA ARG A 87 -11.49 0.38 13.36
C ARG A 87 -11.69 -1.11 13.14
N TYR A 88 -10.60 -1.88 13.08
CA TYR A 88 -10.58 -3.29 12.64
C TYR A 88 -9.91 -4.26 13.62
N GLY A 89 -9.44 -3.79 14.77
CA GLY A 89 -8.93 -4.63 15.87
C GLY A 89 -7.49 -5.11 15.72
N HIS A 90 -6.83 -4.91 14.58
CA HIS A 90 -5.45 -5.33 14.35
C HIS A 90 -4.58 -4.19 13.82
N ARG A 91 -3.35 -4.09 14.29
CA ARG A 91 -2.41 -3.06 13.85
C ARG A 91 -1.62 -3.57 12.64
N PRO A 92 -1.59 -2.82 11.52
CA PRO A 92 -0.82 -3.24 10.36
C PRO A 92 0.69 -3.13 10.63
N LEU A 93 1.44 -4.00 9.98
CA LEU A 93 2.90 -4.10 10.03
C LEU A 93 3.56 -3.58 8.75
N LEU A 94 2.84 -3.62 7.64
CA LEU A 94 3.35 -3.24 6.31
C LEU A 94 2.30 -2.44 5.54
N LEU A 95 2.75 -1.41 4.83
CA LEU A 95 1.95 -0.74 3.81
C LEU A 95 2.40 -1.19 2.43
N GLU A 96 1.48 -1.30 1.49
CA GLU A 96 1.78 -1.55 0.07
C GLU A 96 1.06 -0.53 -0.83
N THR A 97 1.54 -0.38 -2.05
CA THR A 97 0.83 0.35 -3.11
C THR A 97 1.22 -0.18 -4.47
N LEU A 98 0.36 0.08 -5.45
CA LEU A 98 0.50 -0.30 -6.85
C LEU A 98 0.55 0.97 -7.70
N VAL A 99 1.67 1.23 -8.34
CA VAL A 99 1.88 2.41 -9.18
C VAL A 99 1.90 1.98 -10.64
N ASP A 100 1.12 2.65 -11.47
CA ASP A 100 1.18 2.44 -12.92
C ASP A 100 2.52 2.93 -13.48
N ALA A 101 3.39 1.99 -13.85
CA ALA A 101 4.76 2.28 -14.28
C ALA A 101 4.82 3.04 -15.61
N GLN A 102 3.79 2.91 -16.46
CA GLN A 102 3.72 3.64 -17.74
C GLN A 102 3.34 5.10 -17.52
N ARG A 103 2.54 5.39 -16.49
CA ARG A 103 2.03 6.74 -16.22
C ARG A 103 2.84 7.51 -15.19
N PHE A 104 3.43 6.81 -14.23
CA PHE A 104 4.05 7.43 -13.06
C PHE A 104 5.35 6.74 -12.70
N ARG A 105 6.37 7.54 -12.37
CA ARG A 105 7.68 7.03 -11.95
C ARG A 105 7.74 6.61 -10.48
N GLY A 106 6.66 6.72 -9.70
CA GLY A 106 6.65 6.42 -8.26
C GLY A 106 7.50 7.36 -7.39
N THR A 107 7.91 8.53 -7.89
CA THR A 107 8.86 9.44 -7.23
C THR A 107 8.43 9.85 -5.82
N CYS A 108 7.15 10.14 -5.58
CA CYS A 108 6.68 10.53 -4.25
C CYS A 108 6.79 9.41 -3.21
N TYR A 109 6.62 8.15 -3.64
CA TYR A 109 6.80 6.98 -2.78
C TYR A 109 8.26 6.78 -2.42
N ARG A 110 9.17 6.83 -3.40
CA ARG A 110 10.63 6.78 -3.13
C ARG A 110 11.09 7.90 -2.22
N ALA A 111 10.64 9.14 -2.48
CA ALA A 111 10.95 10.30 -1.64
C ALA A 111 10.36 10.21 -0.22
N ALA A 112 9.38 9.33 0.01
CA ALA A 112 8.83 9.03 1.32
C ALA A 112 9.42 7.73 1.92
N ASN A 113 10.57 7.25 1.41
CA ASN A 113 11.28 6.05 1.84
C ASN A 113 10.51 4.73 1.64
N TRP A 114 9.61 4.67 0.66
CA TRP A 114 9.01 3.40 0.26
C TRP A 114 10.00 2.60 -0.58
N ILE A 115 10.01 1.29 -0.36
CA ILE A 115 10.92 0.32 -0.98
C ILE A 115 10.24 -0.26 -2.22
N TYR A 116 10.88 -0.15 -3.38
CA TYR A 116 10.44 -0.86 -4.57
C TYR A 116 10.79 -2.34 -4.46
N VAL A 117 9.82 -3.23 -4.71
CA VAL A 117 9.99 -4.68 -4.54
C VAL A 117 9.77 -5.48 -5.83
N GLY A 118 9.53 -4.80 -6.94
CA GLY A 118 9.31 -5.42 -8.25
C GLY A 118 7.98 -5.02 -8.89
N GLN A 119 7.62 -5.73 -9.95
CA GLN A 119 6.48 -5.41 -10.80
C GLN A 119 5.44 -6.53 -10.81
N THR A 120 4.16 -6.17 -10.91
CA THR A 120 3.10 -7.14 -11.20
C THR A 120 3.29 -7.74 -12.59
N ALA A 121 2.83 -8.98 -12.80
CA ALA A 121 2.85 -9.63 -14.11
C ALA A 121 1.86 -9.00 -15.14
N GLY A 122 1.25 -7.86 -14.82
CA GLY A 122 0.27 -7.19 -15.68
C GLY A 122 -1.11 -7.85 -15.76
N ARG A 123 -1.40 -8.84 -14.90
CA ARG A 123 -2.70 -9.53 -14.86
C ARG A 123 -3.74 -8.73 -14.10
N GLY A 124 -4.85 -8.38 -14.74
CA GLY A 124 -6.00 -7.74 -14.08
C GLY A 124 -6.73 -8.70 -13.13
N ARG A 125 -7.46 -8.16 -12.15
CA ARG A 125 -8.27 -8.93 -11.18
C ARG A 125 -9.32 -9.84 -11.86
N MET A 126 -9.72 -9.51 -13.08
CA MET A 126 -10.74 -10.21 -13.89
C MET A 126 -10.14 -11.12 -14.98
N ASP A 127 -8.81 -11.21 -15.09
CA ASP A 127 -8.15 -12.00 -16.14
C ASP A 127 -8.12 -13.49 -15.78
N ARG A 128 -9.30 -14.13 -15.88
CA ARG A 128 -9.50 -15.57 -15.66
C ARG A 128 -8.86 -16.44 -16.75
N GLU A 129 -8.60 -15.86 -17.94
CA GLU A 129 -8.12 -16.56 -19.13
C GLU A 129 -6.62 -16.31 -19.41
N HIS A 130 -5.91 -15.58 -18.55
CA HIS A 130 -4.49 -15.22 -18.69
C HIS A 130 -4.14 -14.41 -19.95
N LYS A 131 -5.13 -13.82 -20.62
CA LYS A 131 -4.98 -13.14 -21.91
C LYS A 131 -4.41 -11.72 -21.81
N ALA A 132 -4.37 -11.13 -20.61
CA ALA A 132 -3.94 -9.75 -20.40
C ALA A 132 -2.50 -9.62 -19.87
N HIS A 133 -1.64 -10.62 -20.10
CA HIS A 133 -0.23 -10.54 -19.71
C HIS A 133 0.42 -9.26 -20.27
N GLY A 134 1.03 -8.46 -19.39
CA GLY A 134 1.78 -7.25 -19.76
C GLY A 134 0.98 -5.96 -19.98
N GLN A 135 -0.37 -5.99 -19.95
CA GLN A 135 -1.17 -4.80 -20.30
C GLN A 135 -1.31 -3.74 -19.18
N ALA A 136 -1.11 -4.13 -17.91
CA ALA A 136 -1.22 -3.22 -16.78
C ALA A 136 -0.16 -3.48 -15.71
N ILE A 137 1.12 -3.50 -16.11
CA ILE A 137 2.25 -3.69 -15.19
C ILE A 137 2.26 -2.55 -14.17
N LYS A 138 2.25 -2.92 -12.89
CA LYS A 138 2.33 -1.98 -11.77
C LYS A 138 3.64 -2.19 -11.03
N ASP A 139 4.35 -1.11 -10.76
CA ASP A 139 5.41 -1.10 -9.78
C ASP A 139 4.80 -1.29 -8.39
N ILE A 140 5.40 -2.18 -7.60
CA ILE A 140 4.98 -2.45 -6.24
C ILE A 140 5.98 -1.75 -5.31
N TYR A 141 5.44 -0.91 -4.43
CA TYR A 141 6.20 -0.28 -3.36
C TYR A 141 5.64 -0.72 -2.02
N VAL A 142 6.53 -0.98 -1.06
CA VAL A 142 6.17 -1.34 0.32
C VAL A 142 6.80 -0.37 1.32
N TYR A 143 6.17 -0.21 2.47
CA TYR A 143 6.68 0.60 3.57
C TYR A 143 6.52 -0.15 4.89
N PRO A 144 7.62 -0.66 5.50
CA PRO A 144 7.58 -1.30 6.80
C PRO A 144 7.19 -0.29 7.89
N LEU A 145 6.18 -0.62 8.70
CA LEU A 145 5.74 0.23 9.81
C LEU A 145 6.53 -0.03 11.11
N VAL A 146 7.23 -1.16 11.15
CA VAL A 146 8.12 -1.59 12.24
C VAL A 146 9.39 -2.19 11.65
N ARG A 147 10.48 -2.19 12.42
CA ARG A 147 11.82 -2.61 11.95
C ARG A 147 11.87 -4.07 11.51
N ASP A 148 11.10 -4.91 12.18
CA ASP A 148 11.04 -6.38 12.08
C ASP A 148 9.75 -6.85 11.39
N ALA A 149 9.18 -6.02 10.51
CA ALA A 149 7.89 -6.29 9.88
C ALA A 149 7.86 -7.63 9.14
N ARG A 150 8.97 -8.00 8.46
CA ARG A 150 9.07 -9.26 7.72
C ARG A 150 9.00 -10.47 8.65
N GLN A 151 9.81 -10.48 9.71
CA GLN A 151 9.87 -11.56 10.70
C GLN A 151 8.52 -11.74 11.40
N ARG A 152 7.87 -10.64 11.79
CA ARG A 152 6.52 -10.68 12.38
C ARG A 152 5.48 -11.22 11.38
N LEU A 153 5.55 -10.82 10.11
CA LEU A 153 4.67 -11.36 9.06
C LEU A 153 4.95 -12.83 8.75
N CYS A 154 6.16 -13.34 9.02
CA CYS A 154 6.45 -14.78 8.97
C CYS A 154 6.00 -15.54 10.23
N GLY A 155 5.60 -14.85 11.30
CA GLY A 155 5.25 -15.46 12.60
C GLY A 155 6.46 -15.80 13.47
N GLU A 156 7.65 -15.28 13.17
CA GLU A 156 8.90 -15.62 13.88
C GLU A 156 9.05 -14.90 15.23
N LEU A 157 8.22 -13.89 15.48
CA LEU A 157 8.31 -13.00 16.64
C LEU A 157 7.00 -12.88 17.44
N GLU A 158 6.10 -13.87 17.33
CA GLU A 158 4.85 -13.92 18.14
C GLU A 158 5.11 -14.34 19.61
N ARG A 159 6.16 -13.81 20.23
CA ARG A 159 6.42 -13.95 21.68
C ARG A 159 5.98 -12.72 22.44
#